data_AF-A0A2V7JCB2-F1
#
_entry.id   AF-A0A2V7JCB2-F1
#
_cell.length_a   1.000
_cell.length_b   1.000
_cell.length_c   1.000
_cell.angle_alpha   90.00
_cell.angle_beta   90.00
_cell.angle_gamma   90.00
#
_symmetry.space_group_name_H-M   'P 1'
#
loop_
_entity.id
_entity.type
_entity.pdbx_description
1 polymer ?
#
loop_
_entity_poly.entity_id
_entity_poly.type
_entity_poly.pdbx_seq_one_letter_code
_entity_poly.pdbx_strand_id
1 'polypeptide(L)'
;MQVYASPFVSKGRWSNLRELSSTPRATGYDARFQPFTGPGPGDFNIKFFNSNFVVRWEYRPGSTLFLVWNQGRDDFEPTQGTRDVTGDFNKLFKAYPRNTFLIKASYWLNR
;
A
#
# COMPACT_ATOMS: atom_id res chain seq x y z
N MET A 1 -8.79 7.26 22.63
CA MET A 1 -9.09 7.05 21.19
C MET A 1 -7.85 6.49 20.54
N GLN A 2 -7.99 5.54 19.63
CA GLN A 2 -6.85 4.91 18.94
C GLN A 2 -7.03 5.09 17.44
N VAL A 3 -5.97 5.52 16.78
CA VAL A 3 -5.94 5.76 15.34
C VAL A 3 -4.68 5.14 14.77
N TYR A 4 -4.83 4.37 13.71
CA TYR A 4 -3.73 3.78 12.97
C TYR A 4 -3.89 4.11 11.49
N ALA A 5 -2.80 4.51 10.85
CA ALA A 5 -2.75 4.79 9.43
C ALA A 5 -1.42 4.27 8.86
N SER A 6 -1.49 3.61 7.70
CA SER A 6 -0.35 3.03 7.01
C SER A 6 -0.38 3.43 5.54
N PRO A 7 0.33 4.50 5.17
CA PRO A 7 0.57 4.85 3.78
C PRO A 7 1.72 4.01 3.21
N PHE A 8 1.53 3.49 2.00
CA PHE A 8 2.54 2.74 1.25
C PHE A 8 2.53 3.14 -0.22
N VAL A 9 3.71 3.43 -0.77
CA VAL A 9 3.91 3.69 -2.20
C VAL A 9 5.22 3.01 -2.61
N SER A 10 5.18 2.25 -3.70
CA SER A 10 6.35 1.65 -4.31
C SER A 10 6.25 1.76 -5.82
N LYS A 11 7.29 2.31 -6.44
CA LYS A 11 7.35 2.47 -7.90
C LYS A 11 8.77 2.25 -8.40
N GLY A 12 8.88 1.68 -9.58
CA GLY A 12 10.17 1.33 -10.16
C GLY A 12 10.12 1.27 -11.67
N ARG A 13 11.23 1.66 -12.29
CA ARG A 13 11.49 1.48 -13.71
C ARG A 13 12.72 0.61 -13.86
N TRP A 14 12.61 -0.41 -14.69
CA TRP A 14 13.73 -1.29 -14.99
C TRP A 14 14.59 -0.69 -16.10
N SER A 15 15.92 -0.69 -15.91
CA SER A 15 16.86 -0.24 -16.93
C SER A 15 18.10 -1.15 -16.93
N ASN A 16 18.76 -1.26 -18.09
CA ASN A 16 19.97 -2.07 -18.26
C ASN A 16 19.78 -3.52 -17.76
N LEU A 17 18.68 -4.15 -18.19
CA LEU A 17 18.42 -5.55 -17.89
C LEU A 17 19.50 -6.41 -18.51
N ARG A 18 20.04 -7.32 -17.71
CA ARG A 18 21.10 -8.24 -18.13
C ARG A 18 20.71 -9.66 -17.80
N GLU A 19 21.10 -10.55 -18.69
CA GLU A 19 20.98 -11.99 -18.51
C GLU A 19 22.37 -12.63 -18.48
N LEU A 20 22.41 -13.88 -18.03
CA LEU A 20 23.64 -14.65 -18.01
C LEU A 20 24.10 -14.92 -19.45
N SER A 21 25.36 -14.63 -19.75
CA SER A 21 25.93 -14.90 -21.06
C SER A 21 26.15 -16.41 -21.26
N SER A 22 26.47 -16.82 -22.49
CA SER A 22 26.88 -18.19 -22.82
C SER A 22 28.17 -18.64 -22.11
N THR A 23 28.89 -17.73 -21.43
CA THR A 23 30.09 -18.03 -20.64
C THR A 23 29.98 -17.55 -19.17
N PRO A 24 29.13 -18.18 -18.34
CA PRO A 24 28.85 -17.75 -16.96
C PRO A 24 30.07 -17.67 -16.03
N ARG A 25 31.12 -18.44 -16.33
CA ARG A 25 32.34 -18.56 -15.52
C ARG A 25 33.53 -17.81 -16.11
N ALA A 26 33.30 -16.87 -17.04
CA ALA A 26 34.36 -16.03 -17.58
C ALA A 26 35.19 -15.39 -16.45
N THR A 27 36.51 -15.30 -16.64
CA THR A 27 37.41 -14.69 -15.65
C THR A 27 37.04 -13.23 -15.39
N GLY A 28 36.70 -12.48 -16.44
CA GLY A 28 36.15 -11.13 -16.33
C GLY A 28 34.67 -11.13 -15.91
N TYR A 29 34.31 -10.33 -14.91
CA TYR A 29 32.94 -10.23 -14.39
C TYR A 29 31.94 -9.74 -15.46
N ASP A 30 32.30 -8.70 -16.22
CA ASP A 30 31.41 -8.11 -17.22
C ASP A 30 31.07 -9.06 -18.36
N ALA A 31 31.98 -9.98 -18.72
CA ALA A 31 31.77 -10.97 -19.78
C ALA A 31 30.77 -12.07 -19.39
N ARG A 32 30.43 -12.19 -18.10
CA ARG A 32 29.43 -13.15 -17.60
C ARG A 32 28.00 -12.72 -17.87
N PHE A 33 27.78 -11.45 -18.23
CA PHE A 33 26.46 -10.88 -18.44
C PHE A 33 26.34 -10.27 -19.82
N GLN A 34 25.19 -10.47 -20.46
CA GLN A 34 24.85 -9.85 -21.75
C GLN A 34 23.53 -9.08 -21.63
N PRO A 35 23.28 -8.08 -22.50
CA PRO A 35 22.00 -7.37 -22.50
C PRO A 35 20.82 -8.33 -22.68
N PHE A 36 19.79 -8.17 -21.85
CA PHE A 36 18.55 -8.93 -21.99
C PHE A 36 17.75 -8.43 -23.19
N THR A 37 17.32 -9.35 -24.07
CA THR A 37 16.61 -9.01 -25.33
C THR A 37 15.13 -9.38 -25.34
N GLY A 38 14.63 -10.04 -24.29
CA GLY A 38 13.23 -10.41 -24.15
C GLY A 38 12.31 -9.25 -23.72
N PRO A 39 11.00 -9.52 -23.58
CA PRO A 39 10.09 -8.56 -22.94
C PRO A 39 10.51 -8.39 -21.48
N GLY A 40 11.13 -7.24 -21.17
CA GLY A 40 11.57 -6.93 -19.81
C GLY A 40 10.40 -6.94 -18.82
N PRO A 41 10.67 -7.08 -17.50
CA PRO A 41 9.66 -6.79 -16.49
C PRO A 41 9.06 -5.41 -16.76
N GLY A 42 7.73 -5.35 -16.81
CA GLY A 42 7.01 -4.09 -16.96
C GLY A 42 7.33 -3.15 -15.79
N ASP A 43 7.25 -1.86 -16.06
CA ASP A 43 7.32 -0.85 -15.01
C ASP A 43 6.15 -1.02 -14.03
N PHE A 44 6.31 -0.54 -12.81
CA PHE A 44 5.25 -0.64 -11.80
C PHE A 44 5.14 0.63 -10.97
N ASN A 45 3.91 0.93 -10.56
CA ASN A 45 3.61 1.91 -9.52
C ASN A 45 2.40 1.42 -8.72
N ILE A 46 2.67 1.04 -7.46
CA ILE A 46 1.74 0.38 -6.56
C ILE A 46 1.57 1.23 -5.31
N LYS A 47 0.33 1.49 -4.91
CA LYS A 47 0.00 2.41 -3.83
C LYS A 47 -1.10 1.82 -2.97
N PHE A 48 -0.92 1.88 -1.66
CA PHE A 48 -1.90 1.40 -0.69
C PHE A 48 -2.00 2.39 0.48
N PHE A 49 -3.21 2.59 0.97
CA PHE A 49 -3.45 3.31 2.21
C PHE A 49 -4.48 2.55 3.03
N ASN A 50 -4.09 2.10 4.22
CA ASN A 50 -4.98 1.43 5.16
C ASN A 50 -5.03 2.24 6.45
N SER A 51 -6.23 2.52 6.95
CA SER A 51 -6.43 3.16 8.25
C SER A 51 -7.51 2.46 9.06
N ASN A 52 -7.31 2.48 10.38
CA ASN A 52 -8.21 1.94 11.38
C ASN A 52 -8.40 3.00 12.47
N PHE A 53 -9.67 3.34 12.74
CA PHE A 53 -10.08 4.31 13.73
C PHE A 53 -10.97 3.63 14.76
N VAL A 54 -10.59 3.69 16.04
CA VAL A 54 -11.34 3.09 17.14
C VAL A 54 -11.63 4.14 18.20
N VAL A 55 -12.91 4.38 18.41
CA VAL A 55 -13.43 5.21 19.49
C VAL A 55 -14.16 4.31 20.47
N ARG A 56 -13.80 4.47 21.75
CA ARG A 56 -14.54 3.93 22.88
C ARG A 56 -15.07 5.11 23.67
N TRP A 57 -16.38 5.14 23.89
CA TRP A 57 -17.06 6.13 24.69
C TRP A 57 -17.88 5.46 25.77
N GLU A 58 -17.78 5.94 27.01
CA GLU A 58 -18.65 5.54 28.11
C GLU A 58 -19.65 6.68 28.34
N TYR A 59 -20.93 6.40 28.06
CA TYR A 59 -21.98 7.43 28.11
C TYR A 59 -22.79 7.39 29.39
N ARG A 60 -22.80 6.25 30.07
CA ARG A 60 -23.35 6.04 31.41
C ARG A 60 -22.45 5.04 32.15
N PRO A 61 -22.36 5.08 33.49
CA PRO A 61 -21.64 4.07 34.25
C PRO A 61 -22.09 2.66 33.84
N GLY A 62 -21.14 1.82 33.41
CA GLY A 62 -21.41 0.45 32.96
C GLY A 62 -21.94 0.31 31.52
N SER A 63 -22.07 1.42 30.77
CA SER A 63 -22.56 1.40 29.40
C SER A 63 -21.56 2.03 28.43
N THR A 64 -21.04 1.22 27.50
CA THR A 64 -19.98 1.61 26.56
C THR A 64 -20.42 1.50 25.12
N LEU A 65 -20.01 2.46 24.30
CA LEU A 65 -20.13 2.45 22.85
C LEU A 65 -18.73 2.34 22.22
N PHE A 66 -18.59 1.42 21.28
CA PHE A 66 -17.43 1.29 20.40
C PHE A 66 -17.84 1.63 18.98
N LEU A 67 -17.08 2.54 18.37
CA LEU A 67 -17.17 2.87 16.96
C LEU A 67 -15.83 2.53 16.32
N VAL A 68 -15.85 1.60 15.37
CA VAL A 68 -14.69 1.15 14.61
C VAL A 68 -14.91 1.48 13.15
N TRP A 69 -13.98 2.20 12.55
CA TRP A 69 -14.00 2.57 11.15
C TRP A 69 -12.68 2.15 10.49
N ASN A 70 -12.79 1.28 9.50
CA ASN A 70 -11.70 0.90 8.63
C ASN A 70 -11.85 1.59 7.29
N GLN A 71 -10.75 2.12 6.75
CA GLN A 71 -10.69 2.68 5.41
C GLN A 71 -9.48 2.12 4.67
N GLY A 72 -9.71 1.57 3.49
CA GLY A 72 -8.68 1.12 2.56
C GLY A 72 -8.75 1.90 1.25
N ARG A 73 -7.60 2.21 0.67
CA ARG A 73 -7.45 2.73 -0.69
C ARG A 73 -6.31 1.99 -1.37
N ASP A 74 -6.48 1.73 -2.65
CA ASP A 74 -5.49 1.09 -3.49
C ASP A 74 -5.51 1.71 -4.88
N ASP A 75 -4.34 1.85 -5.50
CA ASP A 75 -4.15 2.34 -6.87
C ASP A 75 -2.98 1.59 -7.49
N PHE A 76 -3.18 1.08 -8.70
CA PHE A 76 -2.18 0.35 -9.47
C PHE A 76 -2.03 0.98 -10.85
N GLU A 77 -0.80 1.27 -11.25
CA GLU A 77 -0.48 1.74 -12.60
C GLU A 77 0.58 0.85 -13.25
N PRO A 78 0.41 0.52 -14.55
CA PRO A 78 1.34 -0.34 -15.30
C PRO A 78 2.64 0.39 -15.71
N THR A 79 2.81 1.64 -15.30
CA THR A 79 4.00 2.44 -15.56
C THR A 79 4.39 3.20 -14.31
N GLN A 80 5.69 3.49 -14.14
CA GLN A 80 6.17 4.28 -13.01
C GLN A 80 5.47 5.66 -12.95
N GLY A 81 5.19 6.23 -14.12
CA GLY A 81 4.69 7.59 -14.27
C GLY A 81 5.78 8.64 -14.00
N THR A 82 5.51 9.88 -14.35
CA THR A 82 6.41 11.03 -14.15
C THR A 82 6.17 11.78 -12.83
N ARG A 83 5.18 11.34 -12.05
CA ARG A 83 4.79 12.01 -10.79
C ARG A 83 5.81 11.73 -9.71
N ASP A 84 6.01 12.70 -8.82
CA ASP A 84 6.75 12.49 -7.57
C ASP A 84 5.91 11.68 -6.56
N VAL A 85 6.57 11.16 -5.53
CA VAL A 85 5.92 10.34 -4.47
C VAL A 85 4.71 11.07 -3.85
N THR A 86 4.82 12.38 -3.61
CA THR A 86 3.71 13.19 -3.09
C THR A 86 2.53 13.28 -4.06
N GLY A 87 2.81 13.36 -5.36
CA GLY A 87 1.78 13.37 -6.40
C GLY A 87 1.04 12.03 -6.47
N ASP A 88 1.76 10.93 -6.25
CA ASP A 88 1.18 9.59 -6.17
C ASP A 88 0.29 9.41 -4.93
N PHE A 89 0.68 9.96 -3.78
CA PHE A 89 -0.18 10.01 -2.61
C PHE A 89 -1.45 10.84 -2.85
N ASN A 90 -1.34 12.02 -3.47
CA ASN A 90 -2.52 12.83 -3.78
C ASN A 90 -3.49 12.09 -4.70
N LYS A 91 -2.99 11.34 -5.69
CA LYS A 91 -3.82 10.48 -6.53
C LYS A 91 -4.48 9.36 -5.71
N LEU A 92 -3.74 8.68 -4.83
CA LEU A 92 -4.28 7.65 -3.94
C LEU A 92 -5.39 8.20 -3.03
N PHE A 93 -5.24 9.40 -2.47
CA PHE A 93 -6.27 10.06 -1.65
C PHE A 93 -7.45 10.62 -2.47
N LYS A 94 -7.36 10.63 -3.80
CA LYS A 94 -8.50 10.87 -4.70
C LYS A 94 -9.18 9.58 -5.15
N ALA A 95 -8.51 8.43 -5.04
CA ALA A 95 -9.10 7.13 -5.35
C ALA A 95 -10.27 6.82 -4.39
N TYR A 96 -11.30 6.16 -4.91
CA TYR A 96 -12.52 5.88 -4.16
C TYR A 96 -12.20 4.95 -2.98
N PRO A 97 -12.49 5.35 -1.73
CA PRO A 97 -12.14 4.55 -0.57
C PRO A 97 -13.11 3.38 -0.35
N ARG A 98 -12.55 2.23 0.03
CA ARG A 98 -13.31 1.11 0.62
C ARG A 98 -13.45 1.35 2.11
N ASN A 99 -14.67 1.56 2.58
CA ASN A 99 -14.96 1.83 3.99
C ASN A 99 -15.70 0.65 4.64
N THR A 100 -15.33 0.30 5.86
CA THR A 100 -16.04 -0.68 6.68
C THR A 100 -16.28 -0.11 8.06
N PHE A 101 -17.53 -0.10 8.50
CA PHE A 101 -17.96 0.45 9.79
C PHE A 101 -18.47 -0.67 10.69
N LEU A 102 -18.12 -0.59 11.97
CA LEU A 102 -18.63 -1.47 13.01
C LEU A 102 -19.00 -0.61 14.22
N ILE A 103 -20.20 -0.85 14.75
CA ILE A 103 -20.68 -0.22 15.98
C ILE A 103 -21.02 -1.35 16.95
N LYS A 104 -20.52 -1.23 18.18
CA LYS A 104 -20.85 -2.14 19.28
C LYS A 104 -21.28 -1.31 20.49
N ALA A 105 -22.51 -1.52 20.95
CA ALA A 105 -23.02 -0.88 22.15
C ALA A 105 -23.22 -1.91 23.26
N SER A 106 -22.98 -1.49 24.49
CA SER A 106 -23.31 -2.21 25.70
C SER A 106 -24.09 -1.27 26.59
N TYR A 107 -25.24 -1.73 27.10
CA TYR A 107 -26.13 -0.94 27.93
C TYR A 107 -26.43 -1.73 29.19
N TRP A 108 -26.23 -1.10 30.34
CA TRP A 108 -26.58 -1.66 31.64
C TRP A 108 -27.99 -1.21 32.05
N LEU A 109 -28.92 -2.17 32.12
CA LEU A 109 -30.29 -1.94 32.61
C LEU A 109 -30.28 -2.01 34.14
N ASN A 110 -30.09 -0.88 34.82
CA ASN A 110 -30.43 -0.81 36.24
C ASN A 110 -31.96 -0.77 36.39
N ARG A 111 -32.46 -1.64 37.27
CA ARG A 111 -33.86 -1.73 37.66
C ARG A 111 -34.04 -1.09 39.03
#